data_AF-A0A5K0XBQ8-F1
#
_entry.id   AF-A0A5K0XBQ8-F1
#
_cell.length_a   1.000
_cell.length_b   1.000
_cell.length_c   1.000
_cell.angle_alpha   90.00
_cell.angle_beta   90.00
_cell.angle_gamma   90.00
#
_symmetry.space_group_name_H-M   'P 1'
#
loop_
_entity.id
_entity.type
_entity.pdbx_description
1 polymer ?
#
loop_
_entity_poly.entity_id
_entity_poly.type
_entity_poly.pdbx_seq_one_letter_code
_entity_poly.pdbx_strand_id
1 'polypeptide(L)' 'MVTAQGTACPYRKTGIAITHSNILAGPWLKVAAARGVVQSYLGRTWKEYSRTVIMLSNIGGFINPAGW' A
#
# COMPACT_ATOMS: atom_id res chain seq x y z
N MET A 1 -3.40 -2.90 -5.12
CA MET A 1 -2.53 -2.98 -3.92
C MET A 1 -1.23 -2.25 -4.23
N VAL A 2 -0.72 -1.44 -3.32
CA VAL A 2 0.48 -0.61 -3.58
C VAL A 2 1.78 -1.40 -3.34
N THR A 3 1.86 -2.17 -2.26
CA THR A 3 3.08 -2.91 -1.90
C THR A 3 2.84 -4.40 -1.69
N ALA A 4 3.86 -5.23 -1.91
CA ALA A 4 3.86 -6.65 -1.62
C ALA A 4 5.27 -7.09 -1.23
N GLN A 5 5.65 -6.86 0.04
CA GLN A 5 7.02 -7.07 0.49
C GLN A 5 7.27 -8.57 0.77
N GLY A 6 8.38 -9.09 0.26
CA GLY A 6 8.67 -10.52 0.20
C GLY A 6 9.72 -11.02 1.21
N THR A 7 9.90 -10.38 2.37
CA THR A 7 10.85 -10.89 3.36
C THR A 7 10.31 -12.18 3.98
N ALA A 8 10.95 -13.32 3.68
CA ALA A 8 10.61 -14.62 4.23
C ALA A 8 11.42 -15.01 5.48
N CYS A 9 12.48 -14.25 5.82
CA CYS A 9 13.38 -14.57 6.92
C CYS A 9 13.51 -13.38 7.89
N PRO A 10 13.38 -13.58 9.21
CA PRO A 10 13.37 -12.49 10.20
C PRO A 10 14.70 -11.72 10.29
N TYR A 11 15.82 -12.41 10.09
CA TYR A 11 17.17 -11.84 10.19
C TYR A 11 17.59 -11.00 8.97
N ARG A 12 16.87 -11.12 7.84
CA ARG A 12 17.19 -10.37 6.62
C ARG A 12 16.74 -8.93 6.81
N LYS A 13 17.65 -7.95 6.78
CA LYS A 13 17.34 -6.50 7.00
C LYS A 13 16.75 -5.82 5.75
N THR A 14 15.68 -6.37 5.18
CA THR A 14 14.98 -5.84 3.99
C THR A 14 13.57 -5.34 4.30
N GLY A 15 13.13 -4.31 3.59
CA GLY A 15 11.78 -3.75 3.69
C GLY A 15 11.54 -2.68 2.63
N ILE A 16 10.32 -2.18 2.55
CA ILE A 16 9.95 -1.05 1.68
C ILE A 16 9.70 0.18 2.57
N ALA A 17 10.31 1.31 2.23
CA ALA A 17 10.06 2.59 2.89
C ALA A 17 9.59 3.61 1.84
N ILE A 18 8.39 4.15 2.01
CA ILE A 18 7.83 5.22 1.17
C ILE A 18 7.78 6.50 2.02
N THR A 19 8.52 7.52 1.59
CA THR A 19 8.72 8.76 2.35
C THR A 19 8.48 9.97 1.45
N HIS A 20 7.88 11.05 1.96
CA HIS A 20 7.69 12.30 1.20
C HIS A 20 7.06 12.09 -0.19
N SER A 21 6.11 11.16 -0.29
CA SER A 21 5.54 10.72 -1.57
C SER A 21 4.04 10.99 -1.66
N ASN A 22 3.51 11.01 -2.88
CA ASN A 22 2.09 11.17 -3.16
C ASN A 22 1.52 9.85 -3.72
N ILE A 23 0.69 9.17 -2.95
CA ILE A 23 0.00 7.94 -3.35
C ILE A 23 -1.39 8.34 -3.88
N LEU A 24 -1.51 8.44 -5.20
CA LEU A 24 -2.70 8.93 -5.89
C LEU A 24 -3.27 7.88 -6.84
N ALA A 25 -4.60 7.86 -6.99
CA ALA A 25 -5.28 7.03 -7.98
C ALA A 25 -5.30 7.70 -9.35
N GLY A 26 -5.14 6.90 -10.40
CA GLY A 26 -5.45 7.31 -11.77
C GLY A 26 -6.94 7.59 -11.96
N PRO A 27 -7.34 8.31 -13.03
CA PRO A 27 -8.72 8.76 -13.24
C PRO A 27 -9.76 7.64 -13.18
N TRP A 28 -9.49 6.51 -13.84
CA TRP A 28 -10.40 5.35 -13.84
C TRP A 28 -10.57 4.74 -12.44
N LEU A 29 -9.47 4.59 -11.69
CA LEU A 29 -9.50 3.98 -10.36
C LEU A 29 -10.24 4.87 -9.36
N LYS A 30 -10.15 6.21 -9.48
CA LYS A 30 -10.93 7.14 -8.65
C LYS A 30 -12.44 6.89 -8.80
N VAL A 31 -12.91 6.72 -10.03
CA VAL A 31 -14.34 6.44 -10.31
C VAL A 31 -14.73 5.04 -9.82
N ALA A 32 -13.89 4.02 -10.06
CA ALA A 32 -14.15 2.66 -9.63
C ALA A 32 -14.19 2.52 -8.10
N ALA A 33 -13.29 3.22 -7.38
CA ALA A 33 -13.26 3.25 -5.93
C ALA A 33 -14.48 3.99 -5.35
N ALA A 34 -14.86 5.14 -5.92
CA ALA A 34 -16.05 5.88 -5.49
C ALA A 34 -17.36 5.08 -5.66
N ARG A 35 -17.42 4.21 -6.66
CA ARG A 35 -18.55 3.30 -6.90
C ARG A 35 -18.47 2.00 -6.08
N GLY A 36 -17.43 1.81 -5.26
CA GLY A 36 -17.22 0.60 -4.48
C GLY A 36 -16.87 -0.65 -5.29
N VAL A 37 -16.58 -0.51 -6.59
CA VAL A 37 -16.31 -1.62 -7.50
C VAL A 37 -14.92 -2.21 -7.26
N VAL A 38 -13.95 -1.36 -6.90
CA VAL A 38 -12.57 -1.76 -6.65
C VAL A 38 -12.09 -1.19 -5.32
N GLN A 39 -11.62 -2.06 -4.45
CA GLN A 39 -10.97 -1.68 -3.20
C GLN A 39 -9.46 -1.70 -3.36
N SER A 40 -8.80 -0.63 -2.92
CA SER A 40 -7.34 -0.53 -2.92
C SER A 40 -6.78 -0.51 -1.50
N TYR A 41 -5.62 -1.12 -1.32
CA TYR A 41 -4.93 -1.26 -0.04
C TYR A 41 -3.46 -0.86 -0.20
N LEU A 42 -2.84 -0.42 0.90
CA LEU A 42 -1.43 -0.02 0.96
C LEU A 42 -0.49 -1.19 0.67
N GLY A 43 -0.92 -2.41 0.93
CA GLY A 43 -0.20 -3.59 0.48
C GLY A 43 -0.72 -4.87 1.07
N ARG A 44 -0.04 -5.97 0.78
CA ARG A 44 -0.29 -7.26 1.40
C ARG A 44 1.02 -7.91 1.82
N THR A 45 0.97 -8.74 2.84
CA THR A 45 2.10 -9.56 3.26
C THR A 45 2.31 -10.70 2.25
N TRP A 46 3.29 -10.57 1.35
CA TRP A 46 3.61 -11.67 0.42
C TRP A 46 4.35 -12.80 1.13
N LYS A 47 5.17 -12.46 2.12
CA LYS A 47 5.90 -13.41 2.98
C LYS A 47 5.74 -13.00 4.45
N GLU A 48 5.98 -13.96 5.34
CA GLU A 48 5.68 -13.90 6.77
C GLU A 48 6.31 -12.71 7.51
N TYR A 49 7.50 -12.27 7.10
CA TYR A 49 8.22 -11.16 7.74
C TYR A 49 8.17 -9.87 6.92
N SER A 50 7.08 -9.69 6.16
CA SER A 50 6.85 -8.52 5.33
C SER A 50 6.89 -7.22 6.15
N ARG A 51 7.83 -6.32 5.84
CA ARG A 51 7.97 -5.02 6.52
C ARG A 51 7.88 -3.88 5.52
N THR A 52 6.88 -3.03 5.71
CA THR A 52 6.68 -1.83 4.89
C THR A 52 6.32 -0.65 5.79
N VAL A 53 6.92 0.51 5.54
CA VAL A 53 6.63 1.76 6.23
C VAL A 53 6.25 2.82 5.20
N ILE A 54 5.17 3.56 5.49
CA ILE A 54 4.75 4.74 4.72
C ILE A 54 4.70 5.90 5.71
N MET A 55 5.54 6.92 5.50
CA MET A 55 5.63 8.07 6.40
C MET A 55 5.76 9.37 5.63
N LEU A 56 5.32 10.48 6.24
CA LEU A 56 5.42 11.83 5.66
C LEU A 56 4.88 11.90 4.23
N SER A 57 3.87 11.09 3.90
CA SER A 57 3.37 10.91 2.53
C SER A 57 1.88 11.21 2.49
N ASN A 58 1.40 11.75 1.37
CA ASN A 58 -0.01 12.01 1.16
C ASN A 58 -0.68 10.78 0.53
N ILE A 59 -1.79 10.32 1.11
CA ILE A 59 -2.53 9.14 0.66
C ILE A 59 -3.92 9.60 0.21
N GLY A 60 -4.24 9.40 -1.06
CA GLY A 60 -5.56 9.72 -1.59
C GLY A 60 -6.67 8.83 -1.02
N GLY A 61 -7.91 9.34 -0.99
CA GLY A 61 -9.08 8.66 -0.41
C GLY A 61 -9.62 7.44 -1.18
N PHE A 62 -8.83 6.82 -2.05
CA PHE A 62 -9.21 5.59 -2.76
C PHE A 62 -8.74 4.32 -2.03
N ILE A 63 -7.91 4.47 -1.00
CA ILE A 63 -7.47 3.38 -0.13
C ILE A 63 -8.58 3.07 0.88
N ASN A 64 -8.86 1.80 1.08
CA ASN A 64 -9.82 1.33 2.07
C ASN A 64 -9.37 1.77 3.48
N PRO A 65 -10.28 2.27 4.34
CA PRO A 65 -9.98 2.62 5.73
C PRO A 65 -9.29 1.52 6.56
N ALA A 66 -9.44 0.24 6.21
CA ALA A 66 -8.68 -0.86 6.81
C ALA A 66 -7.16 -0.74 6.62
N GLY A 67 -6.71 0.00 5.60
CA GLY A 67 -5.31 0.32 5.32
C GLY A 67 -4.58 -0.75 4.52
N TRP A 68 -4.42 -1.95 5.09
CA TRP A 68 -3.67 -3.08 4.54
C TRP A 68 -4.58 -4.23 4.11
#